data_AF-A0A9D1MLJ8-F1
#
_entry.id   AF-A0A9D1MLJ8-F1
#
_cell.length_a   1.000
_cell.length_b   1.000
_cell.length_c   1.000
_cell.angle_alpha   90.00
_cell.angle_beta   90.00
_cell.angle_gamma   90.00
#
_symmetry.space_group_name_H-M   'P 1'
#
loop_
_entity.id
_entity.type
_entity.pdbx_description
1 polymer ?
#
loop_
_entity_poly.entity_id
_entity_poly.type
_entity_poly.pdbx_seq_one_letter_code
_entity_poly.pdbx_strand_id
1 'polypeptide(L)'
;AGEAGVPFFSISGSDFVEMFVGTGAARVRDLFDQAKRNMPCIVFIDEIDAVGRQRGAGLGGGHDEREQTLNQLLVQMDGFEKNEGIIVMAATNRADILDPALLRPGRFDRQIYVSLPDVKGREAIFKVHSRNKPLAPDVSFKILARMTSGFSGADIENLLNEAAILAARAGRKVIVMVDLLEGINKVIAGPQKKSRVVTETDKRITAYHESGHAIVAKLLPGCDEVQEVSIIPRGMAAGYTLTRPETDDSHVTRSKLHDTIAMMLGGRAAEEIVIHDISTGASNDIQRATQIARSMVTEWGMSEAIGNIYLGGDKEVFLGKDFGATHTYSEELGGVIDVEIRKIIDGAYERALAILRENRVILDNMVKVLYAKQTIYTDEVNMLFDGKSAEEVIADIDARANRRDAQYGAAKPESAMRGVNIVPEPKKETSETPVEETSEKPAKEKSETPAEQASETPAETSETPAEKSETPQKSKDKKE
;
A
#
# COMPACT_ATOMS: atom_id res chain seq x y z
N ALA A 1 -16.53 16.56 -22.53
CA ALA A 1 -17.96 16.47 -22.88
C ALA A 1 -18.73 17.69 -22.37
N GLY A 2 -18.82 17.92 -21.06
CA GLY A 2 -19.54 19.07 -20.48
C GLY A 2 -19.12 20.42 -21.08
N GLU A 3 -17.81 20.71 -21.10
CA GLU A 3 -17.26 21.95 -21.70
C GLU A 3 -17.53 22.10 -23.20
N ALA A 4 -17.66 20.99 -23.92
CA ALA A 4 -17.89 20.99 -25.37
C ALA A 4 -19.38 20.87 -25.74
N GLY A 5 -20.27 20.64 -24.77
CA GLY A 5 -21.70 20.44 -25.01
C GLY A 5 -22.05 19.22 -25.89
N VAL A 6 -21.18 18.20 -25.94
CA VAL A 6 -21.36 17.01 -26.80
C VAL A 6 -21.74 15.75 -26.00
N PRO A 7 -22.47 14.78 -26.60
CA PRO A 7 -22.75 13.49 -25.98
C PRO A 7 -21.49 12.75 -25.52
N PHE A 8 -21.63 12.02 -24.43
CA PHE A 8 -20.57 11.22 -23.81
C PHE A 8 -21.02 9.78 -23.63
N PHE A 9 -20.40 8.86 -24.36
CA PHE A 9 -20.61 7.42 -24.21
C PHE A 9 -19.50 6.86 -23.33
N SER A 10 -19.86 6.25 -22.20
CA SER A 10 -18.91 5.65 -21.26
C SER A 10 -19.14 4.15 -21.19
N ILE A 11 -18.08 3.36 -21.37
CA ILE A 11 -18.10 1.90 -21.27
C ILE A 11 -16.86 1.42 -20.54
N SER A 12 -16.96 0.34 -19.77
CA SER A 12 -15.78 -0.30 -19.18
C SER A 12 -15.18 -1.31 -20.15
N GLY A 13 -13.85 -1.39 -20.20
CA GLY A 13 -13.11 -2.41 -20.94
C GLY A 13 -13.51 -3.83 -20.54
N SER A 14 -13.85 -4.03 -19.27
CA SER A 14 -14.36 -5.30 -18.76
C SER A 14 -15.68 -5.74 -19.40
N ASP A 15 -16.52 -4.79 -19.83
CA ASP A 15 -17.84 -5.08 -20.41
C ASP A 15 -17.74 -5.72 -21.79
N PHE A 16 -16.55 -5.71 -22.39
CA PHE A 16 -16.28 -6.37 -23.66
C PHE A 16 -15.70 -7.77 -23.52
N VAL A 17 -15.41 -8.22 -22.29
CA VAL A 17 -14.87 -9.56 -22.01
C VAL A 17 -15.99 -10.43 -21.48
N GLU A 18 -16.52 -11.33 -22.30
CA GLU A 18 -17.61 -12.23 -21.92
C GLU A 18 -17.30 -13.70 -22.21
N MET A 19 -18.09 -14.59 -21.61
CA MET A 19 -17.94 -16.05 -21.79
C MET A 19 -18.26 -16.53 -23.22
N PHE A 20 -18.99 -15.71 -24.00
CA PHE A 20 -19.46 -16.10 -25.32
C PHE A 20 -18.62 -15.44 -26.42
N VAL A 21 -17.98 -16.27 -27.24
CA VAL A 21 -17.15 -15.81 -28.37
C VAL A 21 -17.96 -14.91 -29.32
N GLY A 22 -17.39 -13.75 -29.66
CA GLY A 22 -17.97 -12.79 -30.62
C GLY A 22 -18.95 -11.76 -30.05
N THR A 23 -19.36 -11.90 -28.78
CA THR A 23 -20.23 -10.91 -28.11
C THR A 23 -19.50 -9.58 -27.88
N GLY A 24 -18.25 -9.61 -27.41
CA GLY A 24 -17.44 -8.41 -27.24
C GLY A 24 -17.26 -7.63 -28.54
N ALA A 25 -16.94 -8.31 -29.64
CA ALA A 25 -16.84 -7.69 -30.97
C ALA A 25 -18.18 -7.09 -31.45
N ALA A 26 -19.32 -7.71 -31.15
CA ALA A 26 -20.63 -7.13 -31.47
C ALA A 26 -20.89 -5.83 -30.69
N ARG A 27 -20.60 -5.81 -29.38
CA ARG A 27 -20.73 -4.60 -28.55
C ARG A 27 -19.86 -3.46 -29.03
N VAL A 28 -18.62 -3.76 -29.44
CA VAL A 28 -17.73 -2.74 -30.03
C VAL A 28 -18.38 -2.14 -31.28
N ARG A 29 -18.93 -2.96 -32.18
CA ARG A 29 -19.65 -2.45 -33.38
C ARG A 29 -20.84 -1.58 -33.00
N ASP A 30 -21.69 -2.04 -32.08
CA ASP A 30 -22.88 -1.32 -31.66
C ASP A 30 -22.54 0.02 -30.99
N LEU A 31 -21.48 0.07 -30.18
CA LEU A 31 -20.97 1.30 -29.57
C LEU A 31 -20.59 2.34 -30.63
N PHE A 32 -19.84 1.92 -31.64
CA PHE A 32 -19.39 2.82 -32.70
C PHE A 32 -20.52 3.22 -33.65
N ASP A 33 -21.49 2.35 -33.91
CA ASP A 33 -22.69 2.71 -34.66
C ASP A 33 -23.56 3.74 -33.91
N GLN A 34 -23.66 3.61 -32.58
CA GLN A 34 -24.32 4.62 -31.75
C GLN A 34 -23.56 5.95 -31.74
N ALA A 35 -22.23 5.91 -31.65
CA ALA A 35 -21.39 7.11 -31.71
C ALA A 35 -21.57 7.85 -33.05
N LYS A 36 -21.58 7.11 -34.17
CA LYS A 36 -21.82 7.65 -35.52
C LYS A 36 -23.19 8.30 -35.67
N ARG A 37 -24.23 7.78 -35.01
CA ARG A 37 -25.56 8.40 -35.05
C ARG A 37 -25.67 9.70 -34.24
N ASN A 38 -24.74 9.93 -33.31
CA ASN A 38 -24.78 11.04 -32.35
C ASN A 38 -23.59 12.00 -32.50
N MET A 39 -23.02 12.11 -33.70
CA MET A 39 -21.90 13.01 -33.98
C MET A 39 -22.31 14.49 -33.90
N PRO A 40 -21.47 15.38 -33.35
CA PRO A 40 -20.16 15.12 -32.72
C PRO A 40 -20.31 14.55 -31.30
N CYS A 41 -19.48 13.57 -30.92
CA CYS A 41 -19.53 12.94 -29.59
C CYS A 41 -18.16 12.48 -29.09
N ILE A 42 -18.11 12.10 -27.81
CA ILE A 42 -16.94 11.48 -27.18
C ILE A 42 -17.30 10.06 -26.75
N VAL A 43 -16.46 9.09 -27.12
CA VAL A 43 -16.50 7.70 -26.64
C VAL A 43 -15.38 7.52 -25.63
N PHE A 44 -15.69 7.09 -24.41
CA PHE A 44 -14.74 6.84 -23.33
C PHE A 44 -14.75 5.36 -22.94
N ILE A 45 -13.58 4.74 -23.00
CA ILE A 45 -13.35 3.34 -22.62
C ILE A 45 -12.48 3.33 -21.36
N ASP A 46 -13.08 3.03 -20.21
CA ASP A 46 -12.33 2.83 -18.97
C ASP A 46 -11.64 1.45 -18.95
N GLU A 47 -10.61 1.25 -18.15
CA GLU A 47 -9.88 -0.03 -18.01
C GLU A 47 -9.57 -0.72 -19.35
N ILE A 48 -9.04 0.03 -20.34
CA ILE A 48 -8.80 -0.52 -21.68
C ILE A 48 -7.82 -1.71 -21.69
N ASP A 49 -6.99 -1.86 -20.66
CA ASP A 49 -6.10 -3.01 -20.48
C ASP A 49 -6.84 -4.34 -20.30
N ALA A 50 -8.13 -4.32 -19.94
CA ALA A 50 -8.98 -5.51 -19.92
C ALA A 50 -9.06 -6.16 -21.32
N VAL A 51 -9.19 -5.37 -22.40
CA VAL A 51 -9.25 -5.85 -23.79
C VAL A 51 -7.93 -5.66 -24.56
N GLY A 52 -7.15 -4.66 -24.19
CA GLY A 52 -6.03 -4.15 -24.97
C GLY A 52 -4.66 -4.67 -24.56
N ARG A 53 -4.54 -5.76 -23.82
CA ARG A 53 -3.24 -6.30 -23.34
C ARG A 53 -2.55 -7.11 -24.42
N GLN A 54 -1.24 -6.95 -24.52
CA GLN A 54 -0.36 -7.70 -25.42
C GLN A 54 -0.44 -9.21 -25.16
N ARG A 55 -0.22 -10.00 -26.22
CA ARG A 55 -0.18 -11.47 -26.19
C ARG A 55 0.78 -11.97 -25.12
N GLY A 56 0.29 -12.83 -24.22
CA GLY A 56 1.11 -13.69 -23.38
C GLY A 56 1.03 -15.14 -23.88
N ALA A 57 2.08 -15.93 -23.66
CA ALA A 57 2.14 -17.36 -23.99
C ALA A 57 1.25 -18.21 -23.05
N GLY A 58 -0.01 -17.84 -22.87
CA GLY A 58 -0.98 -18.59 -22.08
C GLY A 58 -1.63 -19.69 -22.94
N LEU A 59 -1.34 -20.96 -22.65
CA LEU A 59 -2.11 -22.09 -23.18
C LEU A 59 -3.55 -22.04 -22.59
N GLY A 60 -4.50 -21.42 -23.30
CA GLY A 60 -5.92 -21.45 -22.90
C GLY A 60 -6.83 -20.60 -23.77
N GLY A 61 -7.96 -21.16 -24.20
CA GLY A 61 -8.93 -20.59 -25.16
C GLY A 61 -9.68 -19.31 -24.73
N GLY A 62 -9.29 -18.66 -23.63
CA GLY A 62 -9.75 -17.30 -23.30
C GLY A 62 -9.05 -16.21 -24.12
N HIS A 63 -8.00 -16.56 -24.87
CA HIS A 63 -7.30 -15.64 -25.76
C HIS A 63 -8.14 -15.21 -26.97
N ASP A 64 -8.98 -16.10 -27.50
CA ASP A 64 -9.62 -15.89 -28.81
C ASP A 64 -10.69 -14.79 -28.79
N GLU A 65 -11.51 -14.74 -27.73
CA GLU A 65 -12.58 -13.74 -27.57
C GLU A 65 -12.00 -12.33 -27.41
N ARG A 66 -11.00 -12.23 -26.55
CA ARG A 66 -10.30 -11.00 -26.27
C ARG A 66 -9.54 -10.46 -27.48
N GLU A 67 -8.86 -11.33 -28.23
CA GLU A 67 -8.20 -10.95 -29.47
C GLU A 67 -9.21 -10.51 -30.54
N GLN A 68 -10.35 -11.20 -30.65
CA GLN A 68 -11.41 -10.81 -31.58
C GLN A 68 -11.97 -9.42 -31.25
N THR A 69 -12.25 -9.16 -29.97
CA THR A 69 -12.73 -7.88 -29.47
C THR A 69 -11.72 -6.76 -29.70
N LEU A 70 -10.44 -7.01 -29.40
CA LEU A 70 -9.35 -6.05 -29.66
C LEU A 70 -9.24 -5.73 -31.15
N ASN A 71 -9.20 -6.75 -32.01
CA ASN A 71 -9.12 -6.55 -33.46
C ASN A 71 -10.33 -5.77 -33.99
N GLN A 72 -11.53 -6.04 -33.46
CA GLN A 72 -12.73 -5.30 -33.84
C GLN A 72 -12.64 -3.82 -33.44
N LEU A 73 -12.08 -3.52 -32.26
CA LEU A 73 -11.82 -2.14 -31.82
C LEU A 73 -10.84 -1.45 -32.79
N LEU A 74 -9.75 -2.13 -33.15
CA LEU A 74 -8.77 -1.62 -34.12
C LEU A 74 -9.40 -1.32 -35.48
N VAL A 75 -10.26 -2.21 -35.99
CA VAL A 75 -10.96 -2.02 -37.26
C VAL A 75 -11.92 -0.82 -37.20
N GLN A 76 -12.63 -0.61 -36.09
CA GLN A 76 -13.51 0.55 -35.94
C GLN A 76 -12.72 1.86 -35.87
N MET A 77 -11.56 1.86 -35.22
CA MET A 77 -10.67 3.03 -35.13
C MET A 77 -10.03 3.37 -36.49
N ASP A 78 -9.59 2.37 -37.26
CA ASP A 78 -9.03 2.58 -38.60
C ASP A 78 -10.11 2.97 -39.63
N GLY A 79 -11.38 2.69 -39.32
CA GLY A 79 -12.53 2.95 -40.20
C GLY A 79 -13.05 4.38 -40.22
N PHE A 80 -12.43 5.31 -39.47
CA PHE A 80 -12.83 6.72 -39.43
C PHE A 80 -12.18 7.54 -40.54
N GLU A 81 -12.99 8.30 -41.28
CA GLU A 81 -12.46 9.40 -42.07
C GLU A 81 -11.98 10.54 -41.15
N LYS A 82 -10.94 11.28 -41.57
CA LYS A 82 -10.19 12.27 -40.77
C LYS A 82 -11.01 13.42 -40.13
N ASN A 83 -12.34 13.47 -40.26
CA ASN A 83 -13.20 14.58 -39.83
C ASN A 83 -14.61 14.17 -39.35
N GLU A 84 -14.86 12.93 -38.92
CA GLU A 84 -16.21 12.50 -38.47
C GLU A 84 -16.67 13.15 -37.14
N GLY A 85 -15.82 13.90 -36.43
CA GLY A 85 -16.22 14.59 -35.20
C GLY A 85 -16.45 13.65 -34.00
N ILE A 86 -15.91 12.43 -34.07
CA ILE A 86 -15.88 11.46 -32.97
C ILE A 86 -14.49 11.49 -32.33
N ILE A 87 -14.44 11.65 -31.02
CA ILE A 87 -13.20 11.55 -30.24
C ILE A 87 -13.28 10.29 -29.37
N VAL A 88 -12.34 9.38 -29.56
CA VAL A 88 -12.19 8.19 -28.71
C VAL A 88 -11.15 8.48 -27.63
N MET A 89 -11.54 8.30 -26.38
CA MET A 89 -10.71 8.43 -25.18
C MET A 89 -10.67 7.08 -24.46
N ALA A 90 -9.55 6.77 -23.84
CA ALA A 90 -9.42 5.58 -23.02
C ALA A 90 -8.61 5.87 -21.75
N ALA A 91 -8.86 5.12 -20.69
CA ALA A 91 -8.11 5.17 -19.43
C ALA A 91 -7.52 3.80 -19.10
N THR A 92 -6.30 3.80 -18.54
CA THR A 92 -5.65 2.61 -17.99
C THR A 92 -4.65 3.01 -16.92
N ASN A 93 -4.46 2.13 -15.94
CA ASN A 93 -3.36 2.23 -14.97
C ASN A 93 -2.08 1.52 -15.44
N ARG A 94 -2.15 0.78 -16.55
CA ARG A 94 -1.08 -0.13 -17.02
C ARG A 94 -0.82 0.02 -18.52
N ALA A 95 -0.23 1.16 -18.90
CA ALA A 95 0.16 1.40 -20.29
C ALA A 95 1.24 0.43 -20.79
N ASP A 96 2.05 -0.12 -19.89
CA ASP A 96 3.15 -1.06 -20.15
C ASP A 96 2.70 -2.39 -20.76
N ILE A 97 1.49 -2.85 -20.40
CA ILE A 97 0.97 -4.14 -20.87
C ILE A 97 0.09 -4.02 -22.12
N LEU A 98 -0.16 -2.80 -22.60
CA LEU A 98 -1.03 -2.58 -23.75
C LEU A 98 -0.38 -3.07 -25.04
N ASP A 99 -1.21 -3.58 -25.95
CA ASP A 99 -0.79 -3.97 -27.29
C ASP A 99 -0.27 -2.73 -28.04
N PRO A 100 0.99 -2.74 -28.51
CA PRO A 100 1.57 -1.62 -29.26
C PRO A 100 0.76 -1.20 -30.49
N ALA A 101 -0.10 -2.09 -31.02
CA ALA A 101 -1.00 -1.78 -32.12
C ALA A 101 -2.03 -0.70 -31.75
N LEU A 102 -2.48 -0.61 -30.50
CA LEU A 102 -3.41 0.44 -30.05
C LEU A 102 -2.78 1.84 -30.07
N LEU A 103 -1.47 1.91 -29.87
CA LEU A 103 -0.70 3.15 -29.72
C LEU A 103 -0.17 3.70 -31.06
N ARG A 104 -0.53 3.06 -32.18
CA ARG A 104 -0.08 3.50 -33.52
C ARG A 104 -0.84 4.75 -33.99
N PRO A 105 -0.21 5.61 -34.82
CA PRO A 105 -0.89 6.75 -35.42
C PRO A 105 -2.19 6.36 -36.14
N GLY A 106 -3.25 7.13 -35.90
CA GLY A 106 -4.61 6.83 -36.39
C GLY A 106 -5.50 6.10 -35.37
N ARG A 107 -4.94 5.66 -34.23
CA ARG A 107 -5.68 5.03 -33.13
C ARG A 107 -5.54 5.89 -31.86
N PHE A 108 -4.93 5.37 -30.79
CA PHE A 108 -4.55 6.16 -29.63
C PHE A 108 -3.18 6.80 -29.85
N ASP A 109 -3.15 7.81 -30.71
CA ASP A 109 -1.93 8.51 -31.12
C ASP A 109 -1.45 9.55 -30.08
N ARG A 110 -2.33 9.94 -29.15
CA ARG A 110 -2.02 10.87 -28.05
C ARG A 110 -2.13 10.17 -26.70
N GLN A 111 -1.03 10.24 -25.95
CA GLN A 111 -0.97 9.79 -24.57
C GLN A 111 -0.85 10.99 -23.65
N ILE A 112 -1.76 11.08 -22.69
CA ILE A 112 -1.75 12.13 -21.66
C ILE A 112 -1.62 11.43 -20.31
N TYR A 113 -0.47 11.62 -19.68
CA TYR A 113 -0.20 11.07 -18.36
C TYR A 113 -0.83 11.97 -17.29
N VAL A 114 -1.75 11.42 -16.51
CA VAL A 114 -2.33 12.09 -15.35
C VAL A 114 -1.63 11.56 -14.10
N SER A 115 -0.63 12.31 -13.64
CA SER A 115 0.10 11.99 -12.42
C SER A 115 -0.73 12.28 -11.16
N LEU A 116 -0.27 11.78 -10.02
CA LEU A 116 -0.78 12.24 -8.72
C LEU A 116 -0.65 13.76 -8.60
N PRO A 117 -1.61 14.42 -7.93
CA PRO A 117 -1.61 15.87 -7.77
C PRO A 117 -0.47 16.36 -6.87
N ASP A 118 0.09 17.52 -7.18
CA ASP A 118 1.03 18.26 -6.33
C ASP A 118 0.31 18.95 -5.16
N VAL A 119 1.05 19.59 -4.24
CA VAL A 119 0.47 20.31 -3.09
C VAL A 119 -0.63 21.30 -3.52
N LYS A 120 -0.40 22.08 -4.60
CA LYS A 120 -1.39 23.06 -5.08
C LYS A 120 -2.60 22.38 -5.71
N GLY A 121 -2.39 21.32 -6.48
CA GLY A 121 -3.43 20.48 -7.05
C GLY A 121 -4.31 19.86 -5.97
N ARG A 122 -3.71 19.29 -4.92
CA ARG A 122 -4.43 18.76 -3.75
C ARG A 122 -5.25 19.84 -3.07
N GLU A 123 -4.69 21.04 -2.86
CA GLU A 123 -5.45 22.17 -2.31
C GLU A 123 -6.67 22.55 -3.18
N ALA A 124 -6.52 22.54 -4.50
CA ALA A 124 -7.63 22.79 -5.43
C ALA A 124 -8.68 21.67 -5.39
N ILE A 125 -8.25 20.41 -5.32
CA ILE A 125 -9.14 19.24 -5.18
C ILE A 125 -9.93 19.33 -3.87
N PHE A 126 -9.28 19.66 -2.75
CA PHE A 126 -9.96 19.92 -1.48
C PHE A 126 -11.03 21.01 -1.62
N LYS A 127 -10.74 22.11 -2.32
CA LYS A 127 -11.72 23.18 -2.59
C LYS A 127 -12.91 22.72 -3.44
N VAL A 128 -12.72 21.76 -4.34
CA VAL A 128 -13.80 21.21 -5.17
C VAL A 128 -14.69 20.28 -4.34
N HIS A 129 -14.11 19.29 -3.66
CA HIS A 129 -14.88 18.28 -2.91
C HIS A 129 -15.46 18.81 -1.59
N SER A 130 -14.98 19.95 -1.08
CA SER A 130 -15.53 20.61 0.11
C SER A 130 -16.73 21.52 -0.16
N ARG A 131 -17.06 21.87 -1.41
CA ARG A 131 -18.12 22.85 -1.73
C ARG A 131 -19.48 22.54 -1.09
N ASN A 132 -19.82 21.25 -0.98
CA ASN A 132 -21.09 20.79 -0.45
C ASN A 132 -20.98 20.27 1.00
N LYS A 133 -19.90 20.60 1.72
CA LYS A 133 -19.65 20.11 3.08
C LYS A 133 -19.45 21.28 4.05
N PRO A 134 -20.15 21.31 5.19
CA PRO A 134 -19.99 22.37 6.18
C PRO A 134 -18.66 22.18 6.93
N LEU A 135 -17.65 22.99 6.61
CA LEU A 135 -16.35 23.00 7.28
C LEU A 135 -16.29 24.11 8.33
N ALA A 136 -15.57 23.87 9.41
CA ALA A 136 -15.24 24.89 10.39
C ALA A 136 -14.23 25.92 9.79
N PRO A 137 -14.28 27.19 10.23
CA PRO A 137 -13.46 28.27 9.67
C PRO A 137 -11.96 28.14 9.98
N ASP A 138 -11.58 27.27 10.92
CA ASP A 138 -10.20 26.96 11.28
C ASP A 138 -9.55 25.90 10.37
N VAL A 139 -10.31 25.30 9.44
CA VAL A 139 -9.81 24.31 8.50
C VAL A 139 -8.90 24.95 7.44
N SER A 140 -7.64 24.52 7.41
CA SER A 140 -6.65 24.98 6.44
C SER A 140 -6.36 23.93 5.38
N PHE A 141 -6.83 24.16 4.15
CA PHE A 141 -6.54 23.27 3.01
C PHE A 141 -5.06 23.20 2.68
N LYS A 142 -4.28 24.25 2.97
CA LYS A 142 -2.84 24.25 2.75
C LYS A 142 -2.13 23.25 3.66
N ILE A 143 -2.57 23.12 4.91
CA ILE A 143 -2.03 22.13 5.85
C ILE A 143 -2.45 20.73 5.41
N LEU A 144 -3.73 20.53 5.08
CA LEU A 144 -4.25 19.23 4.64
C LEU A 144 -3.53 18.74 3.38
N ALA A 145 -3.36 19.59 2.37
CA ALA A 145 -2.68 19.25 1.14
C ALA A 145 -1.23 18.79 1.36
N ARG A 146 -0.52 19.33 2.35
CA ARG A 146 0.84 18.86 2.70
C ARG A 146 0.82 17.51 3.42
N MET A 147 -0.18 17.27 4.26
CA MET A 147 -0.31 16.02 5.02
C MET A 147 -0.76 14.84 4.16
N THR A 148 -1.49 15.11 3.09
CA THR A 148 -1.97 14.09 2.14
C THR A 148 -1.01 13.93 0.96
N SER A 149 0.30 13.93 1.19
CA SER A 149 1.27 13.70 0.10
C SER A 149 1.07 12.30 -0.48
N GLY A 150 1.10 12.20 -1.81
CA GLY A 150 0.80 10.96 -2.54
C GLY A 150 -0.69 10.61 -2.67
N PHE A 151 -1.62 11.39 -2.10
CA PHE A 151 -3.04 11.11 -2.25
C PHE A 151 -3.54 11.44 -3.66
N SER A 152 -4.39 10.57 -4.20
CA SER A 152 -5.15 10.84 -5.41
C SER A 152 -6.37 11.75 -5.12
N GLY A 153 -7.02 12.23 -6.17
CA GLY A 153 -8.28 12.97 -6.02
C GLY A 153 -9.38 12.15 -5.35
N ALA A 154 -9.46 10.86 -5.66
CA ALA A 154 -10.40 9.93 -5.05
C ALA A 154 -10.12 9.71 -3.55
N ASP A 155 -8.85 9.65 -3.15
CA ASP A 155 -8.48 9.52 -1.74
C ASP A 155 -8.89 10.76 -0.92
N ILE A 156 -8.73 11.95 -1.50
CA ILE A 156 -9.17 13.22 -0.89
C ILE A 156 -10.69 13.27 -0.75
N GLU A 157 -11.43 12.83 -1.77
CA GLU A 157 -12.89 12.73 -1.71
C GLU A 157 -13.34 11.77 -0.60
N ASN A 158 -12.73 10.59 -0.54
CA ASN A 158 -13.03 9.59 0.47
C ASN A 158 -12.75 10.10 1.89
N LEU A 159 -11.58 10.73 2.10
CA LEU A 159 -11.21 11.39 3.35
C LEU A 159 -12.26 12.40 3.81
N LEU A 160 -12.72 13.28 2.91
CA LEU A 160 -13.73 14.29 3.24
C LEU A 160 -15.08 13.67 3.59
N ASN A 161 -15.45 12.56 2.95
CA ASN A 161 -16.64 11.80 3.30
C ASN A 161 -16.51 11.14 4.69
N GLU A 162 -15.35 10.57 5.00
CA GLU A 162 -15.08 9.97 6.31
C GLU A 162 -15.09 11.01 7.44
N ALA A 163 -14.49 12.18 7.22
CA ALA A 163 -14.55 13.28 8.16
C ALA A 163 -16.00 13.76 8.41
N ALA A 164 -16.84 13.79 7.37
CA ALA A 164 -18.25 14.12 7.51
C ALA A 164 -19.01 13.09 8.36
N ILE A 165 -18.72 11.79 8.19
CA ILE A 165 -19.31 10.72 8.99
C ILE A 165 -18.88 10.85 10.46
N LEU A 166 -17.61 11.17 10.72
CA LEU A 166 -17.09 11.38 12.08
C LEU A 166 -17.76 12.57 12.78
N ALA A 167 -17.91 13.69 12.08
CA ALA A 167 -18.63 14.86 12.57
C ALA A 167 -20.09 14.50 12.91
N ALA A 168 -20.79 13.80 12.01
CA ALA A 168 -22.17 13.37 12.21
C ALA A 168 -22.32 12.41 13.40
N ARG A 169 -21.40 11.45 13.57
CA ARG A 169 -21.40 10.52 14.73
C ARG A 169 -21.18 11.23 16.06
N ALA A 170 -20.45 12.34 16.06
CA ALA A 170 -20.26 13.19 17.23
C ALA A 170 -21.42 14.19 17.45
N GLY A 171 -22.48 14.14 16.64
CA GLY A 171 -23.61 15.06 16.70
C GLY A 171 -23.27 16.49 16.25
N ARG A 172 -22.15 16.69 15.55
CA ARG A 172 -21.69 18.00 15.09
C ARG A 172 -22.25 18.33 13.70
N LYS A 173 -22.64 19.59 13.51
CA LYS A 173 -23.16 20.11 12.22
C LYS A 173 -22.05 20.58 11.27
N VAL A 174 -20.84 20.75 11.79
CA VAL A 174 -19.66 21.23 11.05
C VAL A 174 -18.52 20.24 11.23
N ILE A 175 -17.74 20.04 10.18
CA ILE A 175 -16.54 19.20 10.16
C ILE A 175 -15.38 20.07 10.66
N VAL A 176 -14.71 19.63 11.72
CA VAL A 176 -13.56 20.36 12.30
C VAL A 176 -12.24 19.74 11.84
N MET A 177 -11.13 20.45 12.03
CA MET A 177 -9.80 19.97 11.63
C MET A 177 -9.48 18.57 12.19
N VAL A 178 -9.89 18.27 13.43
CA VAL A 178 -9.65 16.97 14.06
C VAL A 178 -10.37 15.82 13.34
N ASP A 179 -11.54 16.05 12.74
CA ASP A 179 -12.21 15.01 11.95
C ASP A 179 -11.46 14.73 10.65
N LEU A 180 -10.89 15.77 10.04
CA LEU A 180 -10.11 15.65 8.81
C LEU A 180 -8.79 14.93 9.07
N LEU A 181 -8.12 15.23 10.18
CA LEU A 181 -6.94 14.51 10.63
C LEU A 181 -7.25 13.03 10.90
N GLU A 182 -8.35 12.74 11.58
CA GLU A 182 -8.81 11.35 11.78
C GLU A 182 -9.16 10.66 10.45
N GLY A 183 -9.75 11.39 9.50
CA GLY A 183 -10.01 10.91 8.14
C GLY A 183 -8.72 10.56 7.38
N ILE A 184 -7.69 11.41 7.46
CA ILE A 184 -6.35 11.13 6.89
C ILE A 184 -5.81 9.82 7.49
N ASN A 185 -5.81 9.71 8.82
CA ASN A 185 -5.32 8.53 9.52
C ASN A 185 -6.08 7.25 9.13
N LYS A 186 -7.39 7.36 8.89
CA LYS A 186 -8.22 6.24 8.44
C LYS A 186 -7.86 5.80 7.02
N VAL A 187 -7.55 6.73 6.11
CA VAL A 187 -7.14 6.40 4.73
C VAL A 187 -5.74 5.78 4.71
N ILE A 188 -4.80 6.30 5.50
CA ILE A 188 -3.40 5.80 5.54
C ILE A 188 -3.29 4.47 6.28
N ALA A 189 -3.81 4.40 7.51
CA ALA A 189 -3.55 3.29 8.44
C ALA A 189 -4.78 2.40 8.69
N GLY A 190 -5.94 2.76 8.15
CA GLY A 190 -7.19 2.05 8.37
C GLY A 190 -7.92 2.46 9.66
N PRO A 191 -9.09 1.84 9.93
CA PRO A 191 -9.91 2.18 11.09
C PRO A 191 -9.24 1.77 12.41
N GLN A 192 -9.52 2.54 13.47
CA GLN A 192 -9.09 2.23 14.84
C GLN A 192 -9.71 0.92 15.34
N LYS A 193 -8.89 0.03 15.92
CA LYS A 193 -9.35 -1.24 16.50
C LYS A 193 -9.79 -1.06 17.96
N LYS A 194 -10.99 -0.51 18.18
CA LYS A 194 -11.53 -0.28 19.54
C LYS A 194 -11.77 -1.56 20.37
N SER A 195 -11.91 -2.72 19.72
CA SER A 195 -12.17 -4.01 20.39
C SER A 195 -10.90 -4.74 20.84
N ARG A 196 -9.71 -4.32 20.39
CA ARG A 196 -8.47 -4.98 20.79
C ARG A 196 -8.08 -4.53 22.19
N VAL A 197 -8.15 -5.45 23.14
CA VAL A 197 -7.62 -5.22 24.49
C VAL A 197 -6.10 -5.14 24.39
N VAL A 198 -5.55 -3.95 24.63
CA VAL A 198 -4.11 -3.71 24.68
C VAL A 198 -3.68 -3.86 26.14
N THR A 199 -2.69 -4.71 26.41
CA THR A 199 -2.15 -4.86 27.76
C THR A 199 -1.32 -3.62 28.14
N GLU A 200 -1.20 -3.30 29.43
CA GLU A 200 -0.36 -2.19 29.88
C GLU A 200 1.11 -2.38 29.47
N THR A 201 1.59 -3.63 29.43
CA THR A 201 2.93 -3.96 28.92
C THR A 201 3.07 -3.62 27.44
N ASP A 202 2.12 -4.02 26.60
CA ASP A 202 2.17 -3.71 25.17
C ASP A 202 2.08 -2.19 24.94
N LYS A 203 1.19 -1.52 25.68
CA LYS A 203 1.04 -0.06 25.64
C LYS A 203 2.35 0.64 26.01
N ARG A 204 3.10 0.11 26.98
CA ARG A 204 4.44 0.60 27.36
C ARG A 204 5.42 0.47 26.22
N ILE A 205 5.50 -0.72 25.63
CA ILE A 205 6.42 -1.01 24.53
C ILE A 205 6.12 -0.07 23.37
N THR A 206 4.86 0.01 22.94
CA THR A 206 4.44 0.91 21.86
C THR A 206 4.73 2.38 22.18
N ALA A 207 4.47 2.86 23.40
CA ALA A 207 4.75 4.25 23.73
C ALA A 207 6.25 4.60 23.63
N TYR A 208 7.14 3.74 24.11
CA TYR A 208 8.57 3.95 23.96
C TYR A 208 9.02 3.84 22.50
N HIS A 209 8.47 2.88 21.76
CA HIS A 209 8.75 2.67 20.34
C HIS A 209 8.40 3.92 19.50
N GLU A 210 7.17 4.41 19.61
CA GLU A 210 6.72 5.58 18.85
C GLU A 210 7.45 6.86 19.28
N SER A 211 7.73 7.01 20.58
CA SER A 211 8.54 8.14 21.06
C SER A 211 9.98 8.09 20.50
N GLY A 212 10.52 6.89 20.29
CA GLY A 212 11.82 6.67 19.66
C GLY A 212 11.88 7.22 18.24
N HIS A 213 10.90 6.89 17.40
CA HIS A 213 10.78 7.45 16.05
C HIS A 213 10.66 8.97 16.09
N ALA A 214 9.76 9.50 16.94
CA ALA A 214 9.49 10.92 17.02
C ALA A 214 10.71 11.76 17.43
N ILE A 215 11.48 11.30 18.42
CA ILE A 215 12.66 12.02 18.91
C ILE A 215 13.77 12.03 17.86
N VAL A 216 14.03 10.87 17.24
CA VAL A 216 15.06 10.78 16.19
C VAL A 216 14.65 11.62 14.98
N ALA A 217 13.39 11.57 14.56
CA ALA A 217 12.87 12.40 13.48
C ALA A 217 13.03 13.91 13.76
N LYS A 218 12.79 14.35 15.00
CA LYS A 218 12.87 15.76 15.37
C LYS A 218 14.30 16.31 15.39
N LEU A 219 15.27 15.49 15.79
CA LEU A 219 16.66 15.90 15.98
C LEU A 219 17.51 15.80 14.72
N LEU A 220 17.12 14.93 13.79
CA LEU A 220 17.84 14.74 12.53
C LEU A 220 17.43 15.79 11.48
N PRO A 221 18.38 16.50 10.86
CA PRO A 221 18.07 17.62 9.96
C PRO A 221 17.47 17.17 8.63
N GLY A 222 17.76 15.94 8.17
CA GLY A 222 17.19 15.39 6.94
C GLY A 222 15.80 14.79 7.13
N CYS A 223 15.32 14.62 8.36
CA CYS A 223 14.00 14.07 8.63
C CYS A 223 12.91 15.13 8.49
N ASP A 224 11.75 14.67 8.03
CA ASP A 224 10.56 15.52 7.95
C ASP A 224 9.96 15.74 9.35
N GLU A 225 9.28 16.87 9.55
CA GLU A 225 8.76 17.27 10.87
C GLU A 225 7.69 16.29 11.39
N VAL A 226 7.75 15.96 12.68
CA VAL A 226 6.76 15.09 13.33
C VAL A 226 5.42 15.82 13.45
N GLN A 227 4.39 15.21 12.88
CA GLN A 227 3.04 15.76 12.86
C GLN A 227 2.14 15.16 13.94
N GLU A 228 2.20 13.83 14.09
CA GLU A 228 1.36 13.07 15.01
C GLU A 228 2.12 11.85 15.51
N VAL A 229 2.00 11.57 16.80
CA VAL A 229 2.50 10.34 17.44
C VAL A 229 1.35 9.73 18.19
N SER A 230 1.03 8.46 17.91
CA SER A 230 -0.13 7.79 18.49
C SER A 230 0.18 6.35 18.89
N ILE A 231 -0.29 5.96 20.07
CA ILE A 231 -0.21 4.58 20.58
C ILE A 231 -1.53 3.83 20.40
N ILE A 232 -2.43 4.36 19.57
CA ILE A 232 -3.73 3.74 19.28
C ILE A 232 -3.57 2.76 18.12
N PRO A 233 -3.95 1.48 18.29
CA PRO A 233 -3.76 0.49 17.24
C PRO A 233 -4.67 0.75 16.04
N ARG A 234 -4.07 0.74 14.85
CA ARG A 234 -4.74 0.92 13.55
C ARG A 234 -4.28 -0.13 12.55
N GLY A 235 -5.22 -0.73 11.82
CA GLY A 235 -4.87 -1.73 10.81
C GLY A 235 -3.99 -2.84 11.39
N MET A 236 -2.78 -2.99 10.85
CA MET A 236 -1.77 -3.95 11.33
C MET A 236 -0.79 -3.35 12.36
N ALA A 237 -0.78 -2.04 12.57
CA ALA A 237 0.16 -1.34 13.43
C ALA A 237 -0.38 -1.20 14.87
N ALA A 238 0.52 -1.33 15.86
CA ALA A 238 0.19 -1.16 17.28
C ALA A 238 0.19 0.33 17.70
N GLY A 239 1.05 1.14 17.07
CA GLY A 239 1.11 2.59 17.13
C GLY A 239 1.59 3.13 15.79
N TYR A 240 1.70 4.44 15.66
CA TYR A 240 2.32 5.07 14.49
C TYR A 240 2.84 6.48 14.80
N THR A 241 3.91 6.84 14.08
CA THR A 241 4.48 8.18 14.04
C THR A 241 4.36 8.71 12.62
N LEU A 242 3.61 9.79 12.43
CA LEU A 242 3.39 10.43 11.14
C LEU A 242 4.29 11.67 11.03
N THR A 243 5.12 11.70 10.01
CA THR A 243 5.92 12.87 9.63
C THR A 243 5.29 13.60 8.45
N ARG A 244 5.53 14.90 8.34
CA ARG A 244 5.01 15.78 7.29
C ARG A 244 6.16 16.34 6.46
N PRO A 245 6.29 15.94 5.18
CA PRO A 245 7.24 16.57 4.27
C PRO A 245 6.97 18.08 4.13
N GLU A 246 8.02 18.90 4.17
CA GLU A 246 7.90 20.34 3.93
C GLU A 246 7.61 20.64 2.45
N THR A 247 8.16 19.81 1.56
CA THR A 247 8.15 19.92 0.10
C THR A 247 7.92 18.54 -0.53
N ASP A 248 7.20 18.52 -1.67
CA ASP A 248 7.06 17.31 -2.51
C ASP A 248 8.32 17.18 -3.41
N ASP A 249 9.50 17.10 -2.80
CA ASP A 249 10.77 17.06 -3.54
C ASP A 249 10.93 15.74 -4.30
N SER A 250 11.23 15.84 -5.60
CA SER A 250 11.44 14.67 -6.45
C SER A 250 12.82 14.03 -6.28
N HIS A 251 13.75 14.69 -5.60
CA HIS A 251 15.13 14.24 -5.42
C HIS A 251 15.44 14.06 -3.94
N VAL A 252 15.84 12.85 -3.54
CA VAL A 252 16.23 12.52 -2.16
C VAL A 252 17.74 12.33 -2.10
N THR A 253 18.39 13.03 -1.16
CA THR A 253 19.85 12.98 -1.00
C THR A 253 20.29 11.79 -0.16
N ARG A 254 21.54 11.35 -0.32
CA ARG A 254 22.17 10.28 0.49
C ARG A 254 22.03 10.54 1.99
N SER A 255 22.25 11.79 2.42
CA SER A 255 22.12 12.17 3.84
C SER A 255 20.68 12.05 4.36
N LYS A 256 19.68 12.48 3.58
CA LYS A 256 18.27 12.34 3.95
C LYS A 256 17.86 10.87 4.09
N LEU A 257 18.37 9.99 3.22
CA LEU A 257 18.10 8.54 3.31
C LEU A 257 18.73 7.93 4.56
N HIS A 258 19.97 8.27 4.88
CA HIS A 258 20.61 7.84 6.14
C HIS A 258 19.84 8.30 7.37
N ASP A 259 19.39 9.56 7.38
CA ASP A 259 18.57 10.10 8.47
C ASP A 259 17.21 9.37 8.57
N THR A 260 16.60 9.07 7.42
CA THR A 260 15.35 8.31 7.34
C THR A 260 15.50 6.88 7.90
N ILE A 261 16.59 6.18 7.53
CA ILE A 261 16.90 4.85 8.07
C ILE A 261 17.12 4.92 9.59
N ALA A 262 17.86 5.92 10.08
CA ALA A 262 18.06 6.11 11.52
C ALA A 262 16.74 6.35 12.26
N MET A 263 15.84 7.16 11.70
CA MET A 263 14.49 7.37 12.23
C MET A 263 13.67 6.08 12.26
N MET A 264 13.69 5.27 11.18
CA MET A 264 13.01 3.97 11.14
C MET A 264 13.54 2.99 12.19
N LEU A 265 14.82 3.06 12.54
CA LEU A 265 15.40 2.20 13.57
C LEU A 265 15.26 2.76 14.99
N GLY A 266 14.75 4.00 15.13
CA GLY A 266 14.56 4.69 16.40
C GLY A 266 13.63 3.96 17.38
N GLY A 267 12.55 3.36 16.89
CA GLY A 267 11.62 2.61 17.74
C GLY A 267 12.27 1.41 18.42
N ARG A 268 13.01 0.60 17.65
CA ARG A 268 13.78 -0.53 18.19
C ARG A 268 14.89 -0.08 19.13
N ALA A 269 15.59 1.00 18.80
CA ALA A 269 16.62 1.57 19.66
C ALA A 269 16.04 2.02 21.02
N ALA A 270 14.85 2.62 21.04
CA ALA A 270 14.17 3.00 22.28
C ALA A 270 13.81 1.79 23.15
N GLU A 271 13.35 0.69 22.54
CA GLU A 271 13.09 -0.57 23.25
C GLU A 271 14.36 -1.13 23.90
N GLU A 272 15.47 -1.17 23.16
CA GLU A 272 16.74 -1.71 23.69
C GLU A 272 17.25 -0.92 24.91
N ILE A 273 17.16 0.42 24.87
CA ILE A 273 17.67 1.29 25.94
C ILE A 273 16.79 1.24 27.20
N VAL A 274 15.47 1.04 27.06
CA VAL A 274 14.53 1.16 28.18
C VAL A 274 14.05 -0.20 28.69
N ILE A 275 13.64 -1.06 27.76
CA ILE A 275 12.96 -2.32 28.04
C ILE A 275 13.99 -3.45 28.18
N HIS A 276 15.16 -3.30 27.53
CA HIS A 276 16.24 -4.29 27.51
C HIS A 276 15.83 -5.66 26.94
N ASP A 277 14.68 -5.70 26.26
CA ASP A 277 14.16 -6.84 25.54
C ASP A 277 13.51 -6.32 24.25
N ILE A 278 13.90 -6.90 23.12
CA ILE A 278 13.52 -6.42 21.79
C ILE A 278 12.25 -7.11 21.33
N SER A 279 11.26 -6.35 20.89
CA SER A 279 9.99 -6.89 20.44
C SER A 279 9.99 -7.26 18.94
N THR A 280 8.97 -8.01 18.53
CA THR A 280 8.69 -8.29 17.11
C THR A 280 8.02 -7.11 16.38
N GLY A 281 7.65 -6.04 17.10
CA GLY A 281 6.93 -4.89 16.55
C GLY A 281 7.73 -4.11 15.50
N ALA A 282 9.06 -4.10 15.62
CA ALA A 282 9.96 -3.38 14.71
C ALA A 282 10.16 -4.04 13.33
N SER A 283 9.49 -5.16 13.04
CA SER A 283 9.75 -5.95 11.82
C SER A 283 9.52 -5.16 10.53
N ASN A 284 8.46 -4.36 10.47
CA ASN A 284 8.15 -3.53 9.31
C ASN A 284 9.17 -2.41 9.11
N ASP A 285 9.66 -1.81 10.20
CA ASP A 285 10.65 -0.73 10.11
C ASP A 285 12.01 -1.25 9.67
N ILE A 286 12.42 -2.41 10.18
CA ILE A 286 13.63 -3.11 9.73
C ILE A 286 13.50 -3.48 8.25
N GLN A 287 12.34 -4.00 7.82
CA GLN A 287 12.11 -4.37 6.42
C GLN A 287 12.25 -3.15 5.50
N ARG A 288 11.60 -2.03 5.85
CA ARG A 288 11.67 -0.78 5.07
C ARG A 288 13.07 -0.18 5.06
N ALA A 289 13.71 -0.10 6.22
CA ALA A 289 15.09 0.35 6.35
C ALA A 289 16.05 -0.47 5.48
N THR A 290 15.90 -1.80 5.51
CA THR A 290 16.70 -2.72 4.70
C THR A 290 16.42 -2.53 3.21
N GLN A 291 15.17 -2.32 2.81
CA GLN A 291 14.81 -2.08 1.42
C GLN A 291 15.43 -0.77 0.90
N ILE A 292 15.37 0.30 1.69
CA ILE A 292 16.01 1.58 1.33
C ILE A 292 17.53 1.41 1.24
N ALA A 293 18.16 0.78 2.23
CA ALA A 293 19.59 0.51 2.21
C ALA A 293 20.00 -0.34 0.99
N ARG A 294 19.19 -1.34 0.64
CA ARG A 294 19.41 -2.14 -0.57
C ARG A 294 19.32 -1.28 -1.83
N SER A 295 18.26 -0.49 -2.02
CA SER A 295 18.14 0.39 -3.19
C SER A 295 19.22 1.47 -3.24
N MET A 296 19.69 1.98 -2.10
CA MET A 296 20.87 2.86 -2.03
C MET A 296 22.11 2.20 -2.65
N VAL A 297 22.31 0.92 -2.35
CA VAL A 297 23.48 0.15 -2.78
C VAL A 297 23.33 -0.37 -4.21
N THR A 298 22.15 -0.87 -4.60
CA THR A 298 21.93 -1.59 -5.86
C THR A 298 21.29 -0.75 -6.97
N GLU A 299 20.50 0.28 -6.65
CA GLU A 299 19.73 1.03 -7.66
C GLU A 299 20.23 2.46 -7.83
N TRP A 300 20.60 3.12 -6.73
CA TRP A 300 20.93 4.55 -6.72
C TRP A 300 22.44 4.85 -6.73
N GLY A 301 23.29 3.82 -6.69
CA GLY A 301 24.74 3.99 -6.75
C GLY A 301 25.33 4.81 -5.59
N MET A 302 24.76 4.67 -4.38
CA MET A 302 25.16 5.44 -3.19
C MET A 302 26.18 4.72 -2.28
N SER A 303 26.75 3.60 -2.76
CA SER A 303 27.86 2.90 -2.10
C SER A 303 29.16 3.16 -2.85
N GLU A 304 30.22 3.49 -2.11
CA GLU A 304 31.56 3.69 -2.67
C GLU A 304 32.22 2.36 -3.11
N ALA A 305 31.84 1.24 -2.48
CA ALA A 305 32.40 -0.07 -2.80
C ALA A 305 31.88 -0.63 -4.13
N ILE A 306 30.61 -0.36 -4.45
CA ILE A 306 29.98 -0.79 -5.72
C ILE A 306 30.14 0.27 -6.81
N GLY A 307 30.09 1.54 -6.43
CA GLY A 307 30.09 2.68 -7.35
C GLY A 307 28.73 2.91 -8.01
N ASN A 308 28.75 3.61 -9.14
CA ASN A 308 27.55 4.12 -9.81
C ASN A 308 26.96 3.11 -10.80
N ILE A 309 26.66 1.89 -10.32
CA ILE A 309 26.14 0.79 -11.15
C ILE A 309 24.71 0.44 -10.73
N TYR A 310 23.84 0.19 -11.71
CA TYR A 310 22.48 -0.32 -11.48
C TYR A 310 22.47 -1.86 -11.50
N LEU A 311 22.05 -2.45 -10.39
CA LEU A 311 21.97 -3.89 -10.10
C LEU A 311 20.55 -4.32 -9.68
N GLY A 312 19.54 -3.45 -9.84
CA GLY A 312 18.16 -3.69 -9.40
C GLY A 312 17.41 -4.79 -10.16
N GLY A 313 17.96 -5.29 -11.27
CA GLY A 313 17.31 -6.25 -12.17
C GLY A 313 16.08 -5.68 -12.87
N ASP A 314 15.58 -6.38 -13.90
CA ASP A 314 14.25 -6.12 -14.45
C ASP A 314 13.23 -6.82 -13.55
N LYS A 315 12.31 -6.05 -12.97
CA LYS A 315 11.12 -6.60 -12.31
C LYS A 315 10.20 -7.15 -13.40
N GLU A 316 10.52 -8.30 -13.99
CA GLU A 316 9.58 -9.00 -14.86
C GLU A 316 8.39 -9.46 -14.01
N VAL A 317 7.25 -8.80 -14.19
CA VAL A 317 5.96 -9.10 -13.56
C VAL A 317 5.32 -10.31 -14.26
N PHE A 318 6.05 -11.42 -14.36
CA PHE A 318 5.54 -12.65 -14.94
C PHE A 318 4.69 -13.43 -13.91
N LEU A 319 3.53 -13.92 -14.34
CA LEU A 319 2.66 -14.83 -13.58
C LEU A 319 3.33 -16.22 -13.51
N GLY A 320 4.35 -16.30 -12.67
CA GLY A 320 5.16 -17.48 -12.45
C GLY A 320 6.14 -17.22 -11.30
N LYS A 321 5.65 -16.57 -10.24
CA LYS A 321 6.36 -16.46 -8.96
C LYS A 321 6.62 -17.89 -8.48
N ASP A 322 7.87 -18.34 -8.61
CA ASP A 322 8.57 -19.24 -7.66
C ASP A 322 9.82 -19.92 -8.26
N PHE A 323 10.14 -19.74 -9.54
CA PHE A 323 11.37 -20.30 -10.12
C PHE A 323 12.42 -19.22 -10.43
N GLY A 324 13.08 -18.75 -9.37
CA GLY A 324 14.38 -18.06 -9.41
C GLY A 324 14.34 -16.61 -9.87
N ALA A 325 14.42 -15.67 -8.92
CA ALA A 325 14.90 -14.34 -9.25
C ALA A 325 16.37 -14.47 -9.70
N THR A 326 16.62 -14.41 -11.01
CA THR A 326 17.98 -14.39 -11.55
C THR A 326 18.60 -13.05 -11.18
N HIS A 327 19.45 -13.04 -10.16
CA HIS A 327 20.29 -11.87 -9.87
C HIS A 327 21.23 -11.63 -11.06
N THR A 328 21.29 -10.39 -11.54
CA THR A 328 22.13 -9.99 -12.68
C THR A 328 23.60 -9.78 -12.30
N TYR A 329 24.03 -10.25 -11.13
CA TYR A 329 25.37 -10.04 -10.55
C TYR A 329 25.96 -11.34 -9.99
N SER A 330 27.29 -11.37 -9.85
CA SER A 330 28.02 -12.51 -9.29
C SER A 330 27.78 -12.68 -7.79
N GLU A 331 27.97 -13.90 -7.27
CA GLU A 331 27.92 -14.21 -5.83
C GLU A 331 28.88 -13.35 -5.01
N GLU A 332 30.08 -13.08 -5.54
CA GLU A 332 31.07 -12.21 -4.88
C GLU A 332 30.53 -10.78 -4.72
N LEU A 333 29.92 -10.23 -5.77
CA LEU A 333 29.29 -8.91 -5.71
C LEU A 333 28.08 -8.91 -4.77
N GLY A 334 27.33 -10.03 -4.73
CA GLY A 334 26.26 -10.27 -3.75
C GLY A 334 26.75 -10.16 -2.31
N GLY A 335 27.88 -10.80 -1.99
CA GLY A 335 28.50 -10.69 -0.67
C GLY A 335 28.91 -9.27 -0.30
N VAL A 336 29.44 -8.49 -1.26
CA VAL A 336 29.79 -7.07 -1.06
C VAL A 336 28.54 -6.23 -0.79
N ILE A 337 27.45 -6.47 -1.53
CA ILE A 337 26.16 -5.79 -1.32
C ILE A 337 25.67 -6.00 0.11
N ASP A 338 25.67 -7.24 0.61
CA ASP A 338 25.18 -7.57 1.95
C ASP A 338 26.01 -6.91 3.06
N VAL A 339 27.33 -6.85 2.89
CA VAL A 339 28.24 -6.16 3.84
C VAL A 339 27.96 -4.65 3.87
N GLU A 340 27.77 -4.03 2.70
CA GLU A 340 27.47 -2.60 2.62
C GLU A 340 26.08 -2.26 3.18
N ILE A 341 25.06 -3.09 2.92
CA ILE A 341 23.73 -2.93 3.53
C ILE A 341 23.84 -2.99 5.04
N ARG A 342 24.52 -4.01 5.59
CA ARG A 342 24.72 -4.15 7.04
C ARG A 342 25.40 -2.91 7.63
N LYS A 343 26.46 -2.42 6.99
CA LYS A 343 27.19 -1.22 7.43
C LYS A 343 26.30 0.03 7.50
N ILE A 344 25.41 0.21 6.53
CA ILE A 344 24.44 1.33 6.52
C ILE A 344 23.46 1.19 7.69
N ILE A 345 22.89 0.00 7.87
CA ILE A 345 21.89 -0.27 8.92
C ILE A 345 22.50 -0.13 10.32
N ASP A 346 23.66 -0.75 10.56
CA ASP A 346 24.34 -0.73 11.85
C ASP A 346 24.76 0.71 12.22
N GLY A 347 25.33 1.45 11.28
CA GLY A 347 25.71 2.85 11.50
C GLY A 347 24.50 3.75 11.80
N ALA A 348 23.38 3.54 11.11
CA ALA A 348 22.14 4.25 11.39
C ALA A 348 21.55 3.87 12.77
N TYR A 349 21.65 2.60 13.16
CA TYR A 349 21.19 2.11 14.46
C TYR A 349 22.01 2.69 15.62
N GLU A 350 23.33 2.69 15.51
CA GLU A 350 24.22 3.29 16.50
C GLU A 350 23.95 4.79 16.68
N ARG A 351 23.68 5.50 15.58
CA ARG A 351 23.31 6.91 15.61
C ARG A 351 21.97 7.13 16.33
N ALA A 352 20.96 6.31 16.06
CA ALA A 352 19.68 6.37 16.76
C ALA A 352 19.86 6.09 18.28
N LEU A 353 20.67 5.10 18.64
CA LEU A 353 21.00 4.79 20.04
C LEU A 353 21.68 5.97 20.74
N ALA A 354 22.65 6.62 20.11
CA ALA A 354 23.35 7.77 20.67
C ALA A 354 22.36 8.94 20.95
N ILE A 355 21.54 9.29 19.96
CA ILE A 355 20.54 10.37 20.07
C ILE A 355 19.56 10.08 21.21
N LEU A 356 19.05 8.86 21.32
CA LEU A 356 18.07 8.51 22.35
C LEU A 356 18.68 8.41 23.76
N ARG A 357 19.96 8.01 23.87
CA ARG A 357 20.68 8.01 25.16
C ARG A 357 20.89 9.43 25.68
N GLU A 358 21.27 10.36 24.81
CA GLU A 358 21.45 11.78 25.17
C GLU A 358 20.13 12.43 25.58
N ASN A 359 19.02 12.03 24.95
CA ASN A 359 17.69 12.65 25.14
C ASN A 359 16.73 11.80 26.00
N ARG A 360 17.27 10.98 26.91
CA ARG A 360 16.48 10.04 27.71
C ARG A 360 15.36 10.70 28.53
N VAL A 361 15.62 11.89 29.06
CA VAL A 361 14.63 12.65 29.86
C VAL A 361 13.41 13.03 29.01
N ILE A 362 13.63 13.43 27.75
CA ILE A 362 12.56 13.79 26.81
C ILE A 362 11.75 12.53 26.45
N LEU A 363 12.44 11.40 26.22
CA LEU A 363 11.79 10.11 25.95
C LEU A 363 10.83 9.71 27.07
N ASP A 364 11.28 9.73 28.32
CA ASP A 364 10.44 9.36 29.46
C ASP A 364 9.26 10.34 29.68
N ASN A 365 9.45 11.63 29.38
CA ASN A 365 8.36 12.61 29.45
C ASN A 365 7.35 12.43 28.32
N MET A 366 7.79 12.17 27.11
CA MET A 366 6.92 11.91 25.95
C MET A 366 6.01 10.71 26.18
N VAL A 367 6.57 9.62 26.74
CA VAL A 367 5.82 8.43 27.12
C VAL A 367 4.74 8.74 28.16
N LYS A 368 5.03 9.54 29.18
CA LYS A 368 4.00 9.95 30.18
C LYS A 368 2.83 10.68 29.53
N VAL A 369 3.10 11.58 28.58
CA VAL A 369 2.04 12.30 27.85
C VAL A 369 1.24 11.34 26.98
N LEU A 370 1.91 10.45 26.23
CA LEU A 370 1.25 9.43 25.41
C LEU A 370 0.40 8.47 26.26
N TYR A 371 0.81 8.14 27.47
CA TYR A 371 0.02 7.31 28.37
C TYR A 371 -1.31 7.96 28.76
N ALA A 372 -1.28 9.27 29.00
CA ALA A 372 -2.44 10.06 29.43
C ALA A 372 -3.38 10.42 28.27
N LYS A 373 -2.84 10.77 27.09
CA LYS A 373 -3.61 11.31 25.96
C LYS A 373 -3.68 10.41 24.73
N GLN A 374 -2.87 9.35 24.68
CA GLN A 374 -2.77 8.36 23.60
C GLN A 374 -2.29 8.90 22.25
N THR A 375 -2.46 10.18 21.98
CA THR A 375 -2.03 10.86 20.77
C THR A 375 -1.50 12.25 21.12
N ILE A 376 -0.38 12.64 20.51
CA ILE A 376 0.22 13.98 20.61
C ILE A 376 0.54 14.48 19.19
N TYR A 377 0.57 15.80 18.99
CA TYR A 377 0.85 16.43 17.70
C TYR A 377 2.14 17.26 17.76
N THR A 378 2.47 17.95 16.66
CA THR A 378 3.68 18.78 16.52
C THR A 378 3.89 19.77 17.66
N ASP A 379 2.82 20.46 18.07
CA ASP A 379 2.91 21.52 19.09
C ASP A 379 3.33 20.93 20.44
N GLU A 380 2.78 19.78 20.81
CA GLU A 380 3.10 19.08 22.06
C GLU A 380 4.51 18.49 22.01
N VAL A 381 4.92 17.94 20.87
CA VAL A 381 6.29 17.46 20.68
C VAL A 381 7.26 18.63 20.86
N ASN A 382 7.01 19.77 20.22
CA ASN A 382 7.84 20.96 20.37
C ASN A 382 7.91 21.45 21.82
N MET A 383 6.78 21.46 22.53
CA MET A 383 6.73 21.82 23.95
C MET A 383 7.61 20.91 24.83
N LEU A 384 7.66 19.60 24.53
CA LEU A 384 8.52 18.66 25.25
C LEU A 384 10.00 18.93 24.99
N PHE A 385 10.36 19.33 23.77
CA PHE A 385 11.72 19.73 23.42
C PHE A 385 12.11 21.09 24.01
N ASP A 386 11.14 22.00 24.20
CA ASP A 386 11.32 23.28 24.90
C ASP A 386 11.51 23.11 26.43
N GLY A 387 11.46 21.87 26.94
CA GLY A 387 11.69 21.55 28.35
C GLY A 387 10.45 21.66 29.24
N LYS A 388 9.24 21.78 28.67
CA LYS A 388 8.01 21.74 29.47
C LYS A 388 7.78 20.35 30.06
N SER A 389 7.15 20.32 31.24
CA SER A 389 6.81 19.07 31.91
C SER A 389 5.63 18.37 31.24
N ALA A 390 5.51 17.05 31.44
CA ALA A 390 4.40 16.27 30.91
C ALA A 390 3.03 16.78 31.40
N GLU A 391 2.95 17.29 32.63
CA GLU A 391 1.72 17.82 33.23
C GLU A 391 1.25 19.11 32.57
N GLU A 392 2.17 20.01 32.22
CA GLU A 392 1.86 21.26 31.51
C GLU A 392 1.35 20.99 30.10
N VAL A 393 1.96 20.02 29.40
CA VAL A 393 1.52 19.61 28.06
C VAL A 393 0.12 18.99 28.11
N ILE A 394 -0.15 18.13 29.10
CA ILE A 394 -1.47 17.52 29.32
C ILE A 394 -2.54 18.60 29.57
N ALA A 395 -2.23 19.59 30.41
CA ALA A 395 -3.14 20.68 30.74
C ALA A 395 -3.48 21.55 29.51
N ASP A 396 -2.50 21.84 28.65
CA ASP A 396 -2.73 22.60 27.42
C ASP A 396 -3.62 21.86 26.42
N ILE A 397 -3.43 20.54 26.28
CA ILE A 397 -4.29 19.68 25.45
C ILE A 397 -5.74 19.72 25.95
N ASP A 398 -5.96 19.57 27.26
CA ASP A 398 -7.30 19.63 27.84
C ASP A 398 -7.96 20.99 27.67
N ALA A 399 -7.19 22.08 27.83
CA ALA A 399 -7.67 23.42 27.61
C ALA A 399 -8.06 23.66 26.13
N ARG A 400 -7.34 23.09 25.17
CA ARG A 400 -7.69 23.18 23.74
C ARG A 400 -8.92 22.33 23.41
N ALA A 401 -9.02 21.11 23.92
CA ALA A 401 -10.18 20.25 23.73
C ALA A 401 -11.46 20.90 24.26
N ASN A 402 -11.43 21.44 25.48
CA ASN A 402 -12.58 22.11 26.10
C ASN A 402 -13.02 23.35 25.31
N ARG A 403 -12.06 24.15 24.79
CA ARG A 403 -12.37 25.32 23.94
C ARG A 403 -13.07 24.89 22.64
N ARG A 404 -12.59 23.85 21.99
CA ARG A 404 -13.19 23.30 20.76
C ARG A 404 -14.60 22.79 21.01
N ASP A 405 -14.78 22.02 22.08
CA ASP A 405 -16.07 21.40 22.41
C ASP A 405 -17.11 22.46 22.82
N ALA A 406 -16.67 23.56 23.43
CA ALA A 406 -17.51 24.73 23.69
C ALA A 406 -17.88 25.51 22.41
N GLN A 407 -16.96 25.59 21.43
CA GLN A 407 -17.15 26.36 20.21
C GLN A 407 -18.00 25.65 19.16
N TYR A 408 -17.82 24.34 19.00
CA TYR A 408 -18.46 23.56 17.93
C TYR A 408 -19.48 22.52 18.43
N GLY A 409 -19.65 22.44 19.76
CA GLY A 409 -20.59 21.56 20.43
C GLY A 409 -20.13 20.10 20.42
N ALA A 410 -19.78 19.55 21.58
CA ALA A 410 -19.84 18.12 21.79
C ALA A 410 -21.22 17.80 22.39
N ALA A 411 -22.08 17.08 21.67
CA ALA A 411 -23.15 16.39 22.36
C ALA A 411 -22.47 15.37 23.28
N LYS A 412 -22.62 15.53 24.60
CA LYS A 412 -22.33 14.43 25.53
C LYS A 412 -23.02 13.18 24.99
N PRO A 413 -22.41 11.99 25.04
CA PRO A 413 -23.11 10.76 24.71
C PRO A 413 -24.16 10.50 25.80
N GLU A 414 -25.27 11.22 25.76
CA GLU A 414 -26.47 10.90 26.52
C GLU A 414 -27.23 9.81 25.76
N SER A 415 -27.34 8.66 26.42
CA SER A 415 -28.19 7.52 26.08
C SER A 415 -27.70 6.55 24.99
N ALA A 416 -26.59 5.86 25.27
CA ALA A 416 -26.54 4.43 24.97
C ALA A 416 -27.49 3.70 25.94
N MET A 417 -28.80 3.85 25.75
CA MET A 417 -29.90 2.99 26.21
C MET A 417 -31.23 3.71 25.97
N ARG A 418 -31.76 3.60 24.74
CA ARG A 418 -33.21 3.46 24.49
C ARG A 418 -33.46 3.16 23.01
N GLY A 419 -33.85 1.90 22.76
CA GLY A 419 -34.75 1.53 21.67
C GLY A 419 -34.15 1.44 20.27
N VAL A 420 -33.36 0.40 20.00
CA VAL A 420 -33.34 -0.19 18.65
C VAL A 420 -34.27 -1.39 18.68
N ASN A 421 -35.38 -1.29 17.94
CA ASN A 421 -36.34 -2.36 17.73
C ASN A 421 -35.64 -3.63 17.26
N ILE A 422 -35.83 -4.69 18.04
CA ILE A 422 -35.50 -6.07 17.68
C ILE A 422 -36.32 -6.42 16.44
N VAL A 423 -35.64 -6.75 15.34
CA VAL A 423 -36.26 -7.41 14.18
C VAL A 423 -36.74 -8.79 14.64
N PRO A 424 -37.98 -9.23 14.31
CA PRO A 424 -38.56 -10.42 14.90
C PRO A 424 -37.89 -11.70 14.39
N GLU A 425 -37.74 -12.69 15.29
CA GLU A 425 -37.37 -14.06 14.95
C GLU A 425 -38.36 -14.67 13.93
N PRO A 426 -37.90 -15.56 13.02
CA PRO A 426 -38.79 -16.27 12.13
C PRO A 426 -39.56 -17.36 12.90
N LYS A 427 -40.89 -17.28 12.85
CA LYS A 427 -41.81 -18.29 13.39
C LYS A 427 -41.68 -19.62 12.64
N LYS A 428 -41.67 -20.71 13.41
CA LYS A 428 -41.95 -22.09 12.97
C LYS A 428 -43.46 -22.34 13.01
N GLU A 429 -44.00 -22.95 11.96
CA GLU A 429 -45.17 -23.85 11.89
C GLU A 429 -44.99 -24.67 10.59
N THR A 430 -44.67 -25.97 10.63
CA THR A 430 -45.59 -27.16 10.46
C THR A 430 -46.58 -26.98 9.30
N SER A 431 -46.77 -27.86 8.31
CA SER A 431 -46.61 -29.33 8.10
C SER A 431 -46.56 -29.57 6.57
N GLU A 432 -45.96 -30.61 6.00
CA GLU A 432 -46.52 -31.97 5.84
C GLU A 432 -45.44 -32.94 5.30
N THR A 433 -45.36 -34.12 5.88
CA THR A 433 -44.72 -35.38 5.40
C THR A 433 -45.54 -36.01 4.24
N PRO A 434 -45.12 -37.09 3.52
CA PRO A 434 -44.16 -38.14 3.92
C PRO A 434 -43.24 -38.74 2.82
N VAL A 435 -42.13 -39.38 3.21
CA VAL A 435 -41.73 -40.72 2.69
C VAL A 435 -40.92 -41.48 3.77
N GLU A 436 -41.40 -42.69 4.08
CA GLU A 436 -40.81 -43.85 4.78
C GLU A 436 -39.45 -44.32 4.17
N GLU A 437 -38.56 -45.14 4.75
CA GLU A 437 -38.50 -45.97 5.96
C GLU A 437 -37.04 -46.50 6.11
N THR A 438 -36.58 -46.69 7.36
CA THR A 438 -35.66 -47.76 7.87
C THR A 438 -34.20 -47.85 7.35
N SER A 439 -33.18 -48.24 8.13
CA SER A 439 -33.04 -48.79 9.48
C SER A 439 -31.57 -48.73 9.96
N GLU A 440 -31.41 -48.73 11.29
CA GLU A 440 -30.35 -49.37 12.10
C GLU A 440 -28.88 -48.87 12.13
N LYS A 441 -28.50 -48.46 13.35
CA LYS A 441 -27.18 -48.44 14.02
C LYS A 441 -26.77 -49.88 14.46
N PRO A 442 -25.61 -50.14 15.12
CA PRO A 442 -24.28 -49.50 15.10
C PRO A 442 -23.08 -50.51 15.12
N ALA A 443 -21.85 -49.96 15.09
CA ALA A 443 -20.64 -50.37 15.84
C ALA A 443 -19.47 -51.08 15.11
N LYS A 444 -18.26 -50.53 15.38
CA LYS A 444 -16.90 -51.11 15.51
C LYS A 444 -16.40 -52.18 14.52
N GLU A 445 -15.24 -51.93 13.89
CA GLU A 445 -13.98 -52.71 14.03
C GLU A 445 -12.90 -52.20 13.03
N LYS A 446 -11.67 -51.94 13.50
CA LYS A 446 -10.45 -52.75 13.28
C LYS A 446 -10.16 -53.09 11.82
N SER A 447 -9.04 -52.58 11.30
CA SER A 447 -8.44 -53.01 10.04
C SER A 447 -7.10 -53.73 10.31
N GLU A 448 -7.11 -55.05 10.15
CA GLU A 448 -5.93 -55.86 9.83
C GLU A 448 -6.18 -56.58 8.49
N THR A 449 -5.11 -56.73 7.72
CA THR A 449 -4.93 -57.26 6.35
C THR A 449 -5.36 -58.73 6.13
N PRO A 450 -5.44 -59.19 4.86
CA PRO A 450 -4.40 -60.09 4.29
C PRO A 450 -4.04 -59.79 2.80
N ALA A 451 -2.76 -59.81 2.39
CA ALA A 451 -1.96 -60.90 1.77
C ALA A 451 -2.42 -61.32 0.34
N GLU A 452 -1.60 -61.65 -0.67
CA GLU A 452 -0.15 -61.66 -0.97
C GLU A 452 0.03 -62.18 -2.44
N GLN A 453 1.23 -61.95 -3.03
CA GLN A 453 1.95 -62.73 -4.08
C GLN A 453 2.30 -61.92 -5.35
N ALA A 454 3.54 -61.90 -5.87
CA ALA A 454 4.72 -62.76 -5.67
C ALA A 454 6.05 -62.05 -6.06
N SER A 455 7.15 -62.54 -5.46
CA SER A 455 8.50 -62.82 -6.02
C SER A 455 9.18 -61.77 -6.92
N GLU A 456 10.47 -61.44 -6.84
CA GLU A 456 11.64 -62.01 -6.16
C GLU A 456 12.76 -60.97 -6.38
N THR A 457 13.58 -60.74 -5.37
CA THR A 457 14.96 -60.24 -5.52
C THR A 457 15.88 -61.32 -4.96
N PRO A 458 17.17 -61.32 -5.32
CA PRO A 458 18.08 -61.21 -4.20
C PRO A 458 19.31 -60.31 -4.45
N ALA A 459 19.75 -59.74 -3.33
CA ALA A 459 21.08 -59.19 -3.06
C ALA A 459 22.19 -60.24 -3.33
N GLU A 460 23.49 -59.96 -3.37
CA GLU A 460 24.30 -59.29 -2.36
C GLU A 460 25.74 -59.05 -2.88
N THR A 461 26.40 -58.12 -2.20
CA THR A 461 27.82 -57.70 -2.14
C THR A 461 28.96 -58.61 -2.64
N SER A 462 30.03 -58.04 -3.23
CA SER A 462 31.33 -57.73 -2.56
C SER A 462 32.53 -57.58 -3.53
N GLU A 463 33.39 -56.58 -3.25
CA GLU A 463 34.86 -56.49 -3.45
C GLU A 463 35.52 -56.14 -4.83
N THR A 464 36.26 -55.02 -4.78
CA THR A 464 37.39 -54.46 -5.60
C THR A 464 38.57 -55.43 -5.83
N PRO A 465 39.53 -55.24 -6.79
CA PRO A 465 40.42 -54.05 -6.89
C PRO A 465 41.06 -53.68 -8.26
N ALA A 466 41.72 -52.50 -8.27
CA ALA A 466 42.91 -52.03 -9.04
C ALA A 466 42.98 -52.29 -10.58
N GLU A 467 43.42 -51.36 -11.44
CA GLU A 467 44.80 -50.87 -11.57
C GLU A 467 44.90 -49.66 -12.54
N LYS A 468 46.11 -49.09 -12.60
CA LYS A 468 46.51 -47.77 -13.11
C LYS A 468 46.84 -47.72 -14.62
N SER A 469 47.09 -46.48 -15.07
CA SER A 469 47.96 -45.99 -16.18
C SER A 469 47.16 -45.29 -17.30
N GLU A 470 47.57 -44.19 -17.94
CA GLU A 470 48.72 -43.26 -17.87
C GLU A 470 48.33 -42.01 -18.71
N THR A 471 48.68 -40.81 -18.26
CA THR A 471 48.78 -39.55 -19.04
C THR A 471 50.00 -39.57 -20.00
N PRO A 472 50.36 -38.48 -20.73
CA PRO A 472 49.63 -37.63 -21.70
C PRO A 472 50.44 -37.45 -23.02
N GLN A 473 49.91 -36.80 -24.07
CA GLN A 473 50.77 -36.26 -25.13
C GLN A 473 50.32 -34.89 -25.65
N LYS A 474 51.23 -33.92 -25.45
CA LYS A 474 51.24 -32.54 -25.96
C LYS A 474 52.15 -32.47 -27.19
N SER A 475 51.97 -31.38 -27.96
CA SER A 475 52.88 -30.79 -28.96
C SER A 475 52.91 -31.51 -30.31
N LYS A 476 52.82 -30.86 -31.47
CA LYS A 476 53.51 -29.68 -32.06
C LYS A 476 52.73 -29.30 -33.34
N ASP A 477 52.93 -28.23 -34.10
CA ASP A 477 53.65 -26.96 -34.09
C ASP A 477 53.09 -26.17 -35.29
N LYS A 478 53.24 -24.86 -35.25
CA LYS A 478 53.12 -23.96 -36.41
C LYS A 478 54.05 -24.38 -37.57
N LYS A 479 53.61 -24.21 -38.82
CA LYS A 479 54.32 -23.41 -39.84
C LYS A 479 53.49 -23.24 -41.13
N GLU A 480 53.60 -22.00 -41.64
CA GLU A 480 53.15 -21.42 -42.93
C GLU A 480 51.65 -21.25 -43.20
#